data_AF-A0A662UBS5-F1
#
_entry.id   AF-A0A662UBS5-F1
#
_cell.length_a   1.000
_cell.length_b   1.000
_cell.length_c   1.000
_cell.angle_alpha   90.00
_cell.angle_beta   90.00
_cell.angle_gamma   90.00
#
_symmetry.space_group_name_H-M   'P 1'
#
loop_
_entity.id
_entity.type
_entity.pdbx_description
1 polymer ?
#
loop_
_entity_poly.entity_id
_entity_poly.type
_entity_poly.pdbx_seq_one_letter_code
_entity_poly.pdbx_strand_id
1 'polypeptide(L)'
;MASQKLLEKKIKKIEKLLPKSIINELLAKLKDLDISEDKLDKIIKEVVKEYRYVEVDPGEAVGTVAAQSIGEPSTQMTLRTFHYAGVRELNVTLGLPRLIEIVDARREPSTPIMTVYLDEEHRYDKTKAIEIARKIEYTTIENVAKTIDVDLLTSSIIIVLDKEMMKDKGVTLEQIIKALERLKIGKITIEEEQIRISIPQQEAEGIVKISKLNKLREKVTNARIKGLKGVKRA
;
A
#
# COMPACT_ATOMS: atom_id res chain seq x y z
N MET A 1 -39.59 -7.92 -34.71
CA MET A 1 -38.53 -7.04 -35.27
C MET A 1 -38.90 -5.56 -35.32
N ALA A 2 -40.17 -5.16 -35.51
CA ALA A 2 -40.57 -3.74 -35.52
C ALA A 2 -40.43 -3.03 -34.14
N SER A 3 -40.62 -3.75 -33.03
CA SER A 3 -40.53 -3.20 -31.66
C SER A 3 -39.13 -2.71 -31.26
N GLN A 4 -38.05 -3.42 -31.64
CA GLN A 4 -36.67 -3.06 -31.26
C GLN A 4 -36.16 -1.80 -31.99
N LYS A 5 -36.42 -1.65 -33.30
CA LYS A 5 -36.04 -0.44 -34.04
C LYS A 5 -36.80 0.80 -33.52
N LEU A 6 -38.01 0.62 -33.04
CA LEU A 6 -38.83 1.68 -32.45
C LEU A 6 -38.30 2.10 -31.08
N LEU A 7 -37.94 1.11 -30.25
CA LEU A 7 -37.31 1.30 -28.94
C LEU A 7 -35.99 2.07 -29.06
N GLU A 8 -35.11 1.68 -29.97
CA GLU A 8 -33.84 2.37 -30.24
C GLU A 8 -34.04 3.82 -30.70
N LYS A 9 -35.04 4.07 -31.55
CA LYS A 9 -35.35 5.42 -32.05
C LYS A 9 -35.92 6.33 -30.96
N LYS A 10 -36.73 5.79 -30.04
CA LYS A 10 -37.25 6.55 -28.88
C LYS A 10 -36.16 6.82 -27.86
N ILE A 11 -35.29 5.86 -27.59
CA ILE A 11 -34.15 6.02 -26.66
C ILE A 11 -33.16 7.08 -27.14
N LYS A 12 -32.87 7.16 -28.45
CA LYS A 12 -32.03 8.24 -29.01
C LYS A 12 -32.56 9.65 -28.72
N LYS A 13 -33.87 9.82 -28.53
CA LYS A 13 -34.46 11.12 -28.16
C LYS A 13 -34.27 11.45 -26.67
N ILE A 14 -34.16 10.43 -25.82
CA ILE A 14 -34.08 10.54 -24.36
C ILE A 14 -32.63 10.47 -23.88
N GLU A 15 -31.69 10.13 -24.76
CA GLU A 15 -30.25 10.07 -24.49
C GLU A 15 -29.68 11.41 -23.98
N LYS A 16 -30.34 12.54 -24.26
CA LYS A 16 -29.98 13.86 -23.73
C LYS A 16 -30.56 14.18 -22.35
N LEU A 17 -31.56 13.41 -21.89
CA LEU A 17 -32.33 13.68 -20.68
C LEU A 17 -31.96 12.73 -19.53
N LEU A 18 -31.45 11.54 -19.83
CA LEU A 18 -31.13 10.52 -18.83
C LEU A 18 -29.66 10.07 -18.93
N PRO A 19 -29.03 9.71 -17.80
CA PRO A 19 -27.73 9.05 -17.78
C PRO A 19 -27.73 7.71 -18.52
N LYS A 20 -26.60 7.40 -19.18
CA LYS A 20 -26.42 6.14 -19.94
C LYS A 20 -26.67 4.88 -19.11
N SER A 21 -26.35 4.90 -17.81
CA SER A 21 -26.59 3.76 -16.92
C SER A 21 -28.08 3.41 -16.81
N ILE A 22 -28.93 4.42 -16.63
CA ILE A 22 -30.39 4.24 -16.54
C ILE A 22 -30.95 3.76 -17.89
N ILE A 23 -30.45 4.30 -18.99
CA ILE A 23 -30.85 3.89 -20.35
C ILE A 23 -30.49 2.42 -20.61
N ASN A 24 -29.29 2.00 -20.21
CA ASN A 24 -28.84 0.62 -20.38
C ASN A 24 -29.67 -0.36 -19.54
N GLU A 25 -30.01 0.03 -18.30
CA GLU A 25 -30.88 -0.78 -17.45
C GLU A 25 -32.31 -0.89 -18.01
N LEU A 26 -32.83 0.22 -18.54
CA LEU A 26 -34.14 0.26 -19.18
C LEU A 26 -34.17 -0.60 -20.45
N LEU A 27 -33.10 -0.58 -21.26
CA LEU A 27 -32.94 -1.46 -22.41
C LEU A 27 -32.88 -2.94 -22.03
N ALA A 28 -32.15 -3.29 -20.97
CA ALA A 28 -32.05 -4.66 -20.51
C ALA A 28 -33.43 -5.20 -20.08
N LYS A 29 -34.19 -4.41 -19.33
CA LYS A 29 -35.51 -4.83 -18.83
C LYS A 29 -36.60 -4.86 -19.92
N LEU A 30 -36.52 -3.97 -20.92
CA LEU A 30 -37.54 -3.86 -21.96
C LEU A 30 -37.26 -4.73 -23.21
N LYS A 31 -36.06 -5.30 -23.36
CA LYS A 31 -35.72 -6.19 -24.48
C LYS A 31 -36.52 -7.49 -24.48
N ASP A 32 -36.85 -8.00 -23.30
CA ASP A 32 -37.48 -9.32 -23.13
C ASP A 32 -39.00 -9.25 -22.96
N LEU A 33 -39.58 -8.03 -22.93
CA LEU A 33 -41.01 -7.81 -22.71
C LEU A 33 -41.69 -7.38 -24.02
N ASP A 34 -42.75 -8.08 -24.42
CA ASP A 34 -43.57 -7.69 -25.57
C ASP A 34 -44.58 -6.62 -25.15
N ILE A 35 -44.16 -5.36 -25.23
CA ILE A 35 -44.91 -4.20 -24.73
C ILE A 35 -45.49 -3.41 -25.91
N SER A 36 -46.78 -3.07 -25.81
CA SER A 36 -47.43 -2.15 -26.75
C SER A 36 -46.76 -0.77 -26.75
N GLU A 37 -46.72 -0.11 -27.91
CA GLU A 37 -46.07 1.19 -28.08
C GLU A 37 -46.56 2.25 -27.07
N ASP A 38 -47.86 2.26 -26.75
CA ASP A 38 -48.45 3.17 -25.76
C ASP A 38 -47.94 2.95 -24.34
N LYS A 39 -47.72 1.69 -23.98
CA LYS A 39 -47.18 1.33 -22.66
C LYS A 39 -45.70 1.70 -22.57
N LEU A 40 -44.96 1.53 -23.67
CA LEU A 40 -43.56 1.94 -23.74
C LEU A 40 -43.38 3.45 -23.55
N ASP A 41 -44.22 4.27 -24.21
CA ASP A 41 -44.19 5.72 -24.03
C ASP A 41 -44.56 6.14 -22.60
N LYS A 42 -45.51 5.45 -21.96
CA LYS A 42 -45.86 5.71 -20.55
C LYS A 42 -44.69 5.41 -19.62
N ILE A 43 -44.03 4.27 -19.80
CA ILE A 43 -42.87 3.87 -18.98
C ILE A 43 -41.75 4.91 -19.11
N ILE A 44 -41.42 5.29 -20.35
CA ILE A 44 -40.40 6.30 -20.61
C ILE A 44 -40.74 7.64 -19.94
N LYS A 45 -42.00 8.10 -20.08
CA LYS A 45 -42.44 9.36 -19.47
C LYS A 45 -42.36 9.31 -17.95
N GLU A 46 -42.76 8.21 -17.34
CA GLU A 46 -42.69 8.06 -15.88
C GLU A 46 -41.24 8.04 -15.40
N VAL A 47 -40.34 7.34 -16.10
CA VAL A 47 -38.91 7.32 -15.75
C VAL A 47 -38.28 8.71 -15.85
N VAL A 48 -38.60 9.48 -16.90
CA VAL A 48 -38.11 10.86 -17.04
C VAL A 48 -38.69 11.77 -15.95
N LYS A 49 -39.96 11.58 -15.60
CA LYS A 49 -40.63 12.33 -14.54
C LYS A 49 -40.02 12.03 -13.17
N GLU A 50 -39.83 10.77 -12.82
CA GLU A 50 -39.16 10.35 -11.59
C GLU A 50 -37.72 10.87 -11.52
N TYR A 51 -36.97 10.78 -12.62
CA TYR A 51 -35.60 11.31 -12.67
C TYR A 51 -35.55 12.81 -12.37
N ARG A 52 -36.46 13.59 -12.95
CA ARG A 52 -36.57 15.04 -12.67
C ARG A 52 -37.07 15.34 -11.27
N TYR A 53 -37.90 14.47 -10.71
CA TYR A 53 -38.44 14.65 -9.36
C TYR A 53 -37.38 14.42 -8.27
N VAL A 54 -36.40 13.56 -8.52
CA VAL A 54 -35.28 13.32 -7.59
C VAL A 54 -34.11 14.30 -7.76
N GLU A 55 -34.22 15.27 -8.67
CA GLU A 55 -33.22 16.33 -8.77
C GLU A 55 -33.22 17.19 -7.51
N VAL A 56 -32.04 17.59 -7.07
CA VAL A 56 -31.89 18.48 -5.90
C VAL A 56 -32.36 19.87 -6.26
N ASP A 57 -33.15 20.48 -5.38
CA ASP A 57 -33.66 21.84 -5.56
C ASP A 57 -32.52 22.87 -5.65
N PRO A 58 -32.62 23.85 -6.58
CA PRO A 58 -31.63 24.90 -6.70
C PRO A 58 -31.63 25.80 -5.45
N GLY A 59 -30.45 26.02 -4.87
CA GLY A 59 -30.27 26.83 -3.66
C GLY A 59 -30.14 26.02 -2.37
N GLU A 60 -30.23 24.68 -2.44
CA GLU A 60 -30.03 23.80 -1.29
C GLU A 60 -28.60 23.90 -0.73
N ALA A 61 -28.46 23.86 0.60
CA ALA A 61 -27.18 23.99 1.30
C ALA A 61 -26.39 22.67 1.30
N VAL A 62 -26.11 22.13 0.11
CA VAL A 62 -25.48 20.81 -0.09
C VAL A 62 -24.15 20.63 0.66
N GLY A 63 -23.37 21.71 0.81
CA GLY A 63 -22.10 21.67 1.55
C GLY A 63 -22.28 21.38 3.04
N THR A 64 -23.27 22.00 3.68
CA THR A 64 -23.56 21.80 5.11
C THR A 64 -24.10 20.39 5.35
N VAL A 65 -25.06 19.96 4.53
CA VAL A 65 -25.65 18.61 4.64
C VAL A 65 -24.59 17.54 4.39
N ALA A 66 -23.71 17.72 3.40
CA ALA A 66 -22.62 16.78 3.14
C ALA A 66 -21.60 16.72 4.29
N ALA A 67 -21.23 17.87 4.86
CA ALA A 67 -20.30 17.95 5.98
C ALA A 67 -20.86 17.26 7.25
N GLN A 68 -22.15 17.43 7.54
CA GLN A 68 -22.81 16.73 8.64
C GLN A 68 -22.90 15.22 8.35
N SER A 69 -23.29 14.84 7.13
CA SER A 69 -23.48 13.45 6.73
C SER A 69 -22.19 12.61 6.80
N ILE A 70 -21.02 13.21 6.54
CA ILE A 70 -19.72 12.53 6.70
C ILE A 70 -19.21 12.57 8.16
N GLY A 71 -19.55 13.63 8.90
CA GLY A 71 -19.08 13.85 10.27
C GLY A 71 -19.84 13.06 11.33
N GLU A 72 -21.16 12.92 11.21
CA GLU A 72 -21.99 12.20 12.16
C GLU A 72 -21.57 10.73 12.37
N PRO A 73 -21.37 9.90 11.33
CA PRO A 73 -20.93 8.52 11.51
C PRO A 73 -19.51 8.42 12.10
N SER A 74 -18.68 9.46 11.95
CA SER A 74 -17.32 9.48 12.50
C SER A 74 -17.32 9.36 14.03
N THR A 75 -18.37 9.88 14.70
CA THR A 75 -18.55 9.73 16.16
C THR A 75 -18.93 8.31 16.57
N GLN A 76 -19.59 7.56 15.68
CA GLN A 76 -19.99 6.17 15.88
C GLN A 76 -18.88 5.18 15.49
N MET A 77 -17.88 5.64 14.74
CA MET A 77 -16.68 4.86 14.38
C MET A 77 -15.69 4.77 15.54
N THR A 78 -16.13 4.25 16.68
CA THR A 78 -15.25 4.15 17.86
C THR A 78 -14.34 2.93 17.78
N LEU A 79 -14.81 1.71 17.48
CA LEU A 79 -13.93 0.53 17.41
C LEU A 79 -14.52 -0.62 16.56
N ARG A 80 -14.35 -0.64 15.24
CA ARG A 80 -14.50 -1.91 14.49
C ARG A 80 -13.24 -2.77 14.70
N THR A 81 -13.28 -3.52 15.80
CA THR A 81 -12.54 -4.75 16.14
C THR A 81 -11.18 -4.95 15.43
N PHE A 82 -10.11 -4.73 16.20
CA PHE A 82 -8.71 -5.11 15.93
C PHE A 82 -8.47 -6.63 15.76
N HIS A 83 -9.51 -7.39 15.42
CA HIS A 83 -9.45 -8.84 15.24
C HIS A 83 -9.87 -9.17 13.81
N TYR A 84 -9.03 -8.77 12.86
CA TYR A 84 -9.01 -9.43 11.56
C TYR A 84 -8.39 -10.80 11.76
N ALA A 85 -9.23 -11.84 11.84
CA ALA A 85 -8.77 -13.22 11.80
C ALA A 85 -8.14 -13.48 10.41
N GLY A 86 -6.82 -13.66 10.36
CA GLY A 86 -6.19 -14.40 9.24
C GLY A 86 -4.91 -13.84 8.64
N VAL A 87 -4.52 -12.58 8.84
CA VAL A 87 -3.26 -12.05 8.29
C VAL A 87 -2.59 -11.11 9.29
N ARG A 88 -1.44 -11.54 9.82
CA ARG A 88 -0.74 -10.93 10.98
C ARG A 88 -0.16 -9.52 10.73
N GLU A 89 -0.38 -8.90 9.57
CA GLU A 89 0.57 -7.88 9.04
C GLU A 89 -0.02 -6.63 8.40
N LEU A 90 -1.34 -6.48 8.35
CA LEU A 90 -1.92 -5.22 7.91
C LEU A 90 -2.17 -4.34 9.13
N ASN A 91 -1.09 -3.75 9.67
CA ASN A 91 -1.14 -2.56 10.51
C ASN A 91 -1.59 -1.37 9.64
N VAL A 92 -2.78 -1.46 9.06
CA VAL A 92 -3.40 -0.38 8.33
C VAL A 92 -4.03 0.51 9.38
N THR A 93 -3.73 1.80 9.37
CA THR A 93 -4.57 2.79 10.06
C THR A 93 -5.98 2.71 9.45
N LEU A 94 -6.86 1.91 10.03
CA LEU A 94 -8.24 1.77 9.59
C LEU A 94 -9.14 2.69 10.40
N GLY A 95 -10.14 3.25 9.74
CA GLY A 95 -11.20 4.03 10.38
C GLY A 95 -10.95 5.54 10.38
N LEU A 96 -11.32 6.19 11.49
CA LEU A 96 -11.34 7.65 11.61
C LEU A 96 -9.96 8.32 11.41
N PRO A 97 -8.85 7.81 11.95
CA PRO A 97 -7.54 8.43 11.74
C PRO A 97 -7.19 8.57 10.25
N ARG A 98 -7.53 7.58 9.42
CA ARG A 98 -7.26 7.62 7.98
C ARG A 98 -8.12 8.64 7.25
N LEU A 99 -9.38 8.79 7.66
CA LEU A 99 -10.27 9.80 7.10
C LEU A 99 -9.73 11.21 7.38
N ILE A 100 -9.24 11.45 8.61
CA ILE A 100 -8.58 12.72 8.98
C ILE A 100 -7.35 12.97 8.11
N GLU A 101 -6.48 11.97 7.90
CA GLU A 101 -5.28 12.14 7.06
C GLU A 101 -5.59 12.55 5.62
N ILE A 102 -6.67 12.00 5.05
CA ILE A 102 -7.08 12.28 3.67
C ILE A 102 -7.69 13.69 3.59
N VAL A 103 -8.58 14.05 4.53
CA VAL A 103 -9.24 15.36 4.55
C VAL A 103 -8.25 16.49 4.82
N ASP A 104 -7.29 16.27 5.74
CA ASP A 104 -6.23 17.24 6.07
C ASP A 104 -5.12 17.31 5.01
N ALA A 105 -5.18 16.48 3.97
CA ALA A 105 -4.16 16.37 2.93
C ALA A 105 -2.73 16.24 3.48
N ARG A 106 -2.54 15.36 4.49
CA ARG A 106 -1.22 15.19 5.13
C ARG A 106 -0.17 14.73 4.12
N ARG A 107 1.00 15.39 4.15
CA ARG A 107 2.13 15.10 3.25
C ARG A 107 2.66 13.67 3.39
N GLU A 108 2.71 13.16 4.62
CA GLU A 108 3.17 11.80 4.92
C GLU A 108 2.06 11.06 5.68
N PRO A 109 1.36 10.12 5.03
CA PRO A 109 0.34 9.33 5.71
C PRO A 109 0.95 8.31 6.66
N SER A 110 0.23 7.97 7.71
CA SER A 110 0.59 6.84 8.57
C SER A 110 0.37 5.55 7.79
N THR A 111 1.37 4.67 7.79
CA THR A 111 1.28 3.33 7.16
C THR A 111 0.89 3.36 5.67
N PRO A 112 1.73 3.94 4.79
CA PRO A 112 1.47 3.94 3.34
C PRO A 112 1.53 2.51 2.78
N ILE A 113 0.58 2.19 1.91
CA ILE A 113 0.49 0.89 1.23
C ILE A 113 0.43 1.14 -0.28
N MET A 114 1.11 0.29 -1.03
CA MET A 114 1.06 0.28 -2.49
C MET A 114 0.61 -1.09 -2.99
N THR A 115 -0.25 -1.10 -4.01
CA THR A 115 -0.59 -2.32 -4.74
C THR A 115 0.20 -2.30 -6.05
N VAL A 116 1.18 -3.20 -6.17
CA VAL A 116 2.01 -3.32 -7.37
C VAL A 116 1.45 -4.44 -8.24
N TYR A 117 1.03 -4.09 -9.45
CA TYR A 117 0.59 -5.07 -10.43
C TYR A 117 1.78 -5.56 -11.24
N LEU A 118 1.81 -6.87 -11.50
CA LEU A 118 2.79 -7.50 -12.37
C LEU A 118 2.30 -7.48 -13.83
N ASP A 119 3.26 -7.41 -14.75
CA ASP A 119 3.04 -7.57 -16.18
C ASP A 119 2.54 -8.98 -16.55
N GLU A 120 2.18 -9.19 -17.80
CA GLU A 120 1.63 -10.48 -18.26
C GLU A 120 2.61 -11.65 -18.11
N GLU A 121 3.93 -11.39 -18.22
CA GLU A 121 4.97 -12.42 -18.16
C GLU A 121 5.29 -12.90 -16.73
N HIS A 122 5.12 -12.03 -15.73
CA HIS A 122 5.43 -12.30 -14.34
C HIS A 122 4.17 -12.56 -13.48
N ARG A 123 2.96 -12.21 -13.97
CA ARG A 123 1.70 -12.36 -13.21
C ARG A 123 1.33 -13.80 -12.86
N TYR A 124 1.63 -14.76 -13.73
CA TYR A 124 1.21 -16.16 -13.54
C TYR A 124 2.22 -17.03 -12.80
N ASP A 125 3.42 -16.48 -12.50
CA ASP A 125 4.49 -17.23 -11.86
C ASP A 125 4.78 -16.69 -10.45
N LYS A 126 4.48 -17.51 -9.45
CA LYS A 126 4.72 -17.18 -8.03
C LYS A 126 6.20 -16.97 -7.73
N THR A 127 7.11 -17.71 -8.38
CA THR A 127 8.54 -17.61 -8.10
C THR A 127 9.10 -16.27 -8.55
N LYS A 128 8.71 -15.83 -9.75
CA LYS A 128 9.03 -14.51 -10.29
C LYS A 128 8.43 -13.37 -9.45
N ALA A 129 7.18 -13.53 -9.00
CA ALA A 129 6.54 -12.56 -8.11
C ALA A 129 7.32 -12.38 -6.79
N ILE A 130 7.76 -13.48 -6.17
CA ILE A 130 8.60 -13.45 -4.96
C ILE A 130 9.95 -12.80 -5.24
N GLU A 131 10.55 -13.07 -6.40
CA GLU A 131 11.82 -12.44 -6.78
C GLU A 131 11.68 -10.91 -6.90
N ILE A 132 10.60 -10.44 -7.51
CA ILE A 132 10.29 -9.00 -7.61
C ILE A 132 10.03 -8.41 -6.24
N ALA A 133 9.25 -9.08 -5.38
CA ALA A 133 9.00 -8.64 -4.01
C ALA A 133 10.32 -8.45 -3.23
N ARG A 134 11.22 -9.44 -3.29
CA ARG A 134 12.56 -9.39 -2.66
C ARG A 134 13.48 -8.31 -3.23
N LYS A 135 13.26 -7.88 -4.49
CA LYS A 135 14.01 -6.77 -5.12
C LYS A 135 13.50 -5.41 -4.66
N ILE A 136 12.20 -5.30 -4.36
CA ILE A 136 11.57 -4.06 -3.91
C ILE A 136 11.76 -3.87 -2.39
N GLU A 137 11.65 -4.94 -1.61
CA GLU A 137 11.74 -4.92 -0.15
C GLU A 137 13.08 -4.34 0.34
N TYR A 138 13.00 -3.25 1.11
CA TYR A 138 14.16 -2.61 1.73
C TYR A 138 14.76 -3.53 2.79
N THR A 139 15.95 -4.06 2.53
CA THR A 139 16.64 -4.96 3.45
C THR A 139 17.89 -4.29 4.01
N THR A 140 17.92 -4.13 5.34
CA THR A 140 19.10 -3.67 6.10
C THR A 140 19.80 -4.84 6.77
N ILE A 141 20.99 -4.57 7.34
CA ILE A 141 21.73 -5.56 8.13
C ILE A 141 20.92 -6.01 9.35
N GLU A 142 20.17 -5.11 9.98
CA GLU A 142 19.26 -5.45 11.07
C GLU A 142 18.26 -6.56 10.71
N ASN A 143 17.75 -6.57 9.47
CA ASN A 143 16.75 -7.55 9.07
C ASN A 143 17.31 -8.94 8.77
N VAL A 144 18.64 -9.08 8.67
CA VAL A 144 19.32 -10.36 8.39
C VAL A 144 20.25 -10.79 9.52
N ALA A 145 20.42 -9.95 10.55
CA ALA A 145 21.25 -10.22 11.71
C ALA A 145 20.40 -10.71 12.88
N LYS A 146 20.88 -11.76 13.55
CA LYS A 146 20.33 -12.26 14.81
C LYS A 146 20.71 -11.37 15.98
N THR A 147 21.98 -11.00 16.06
CA THR A 147 22.49 -10.01 17.02
C THR A 147 23.56 -9.13 16.39
N ILE A 148 23.64 -7.89 16.87
CA ILE A 148 24.68 -6.92 16.49
C ILE A 148 25.25 -6.39 17.79
N ASP A 149 26.38 -6.94 18.19
CA ASP A 149 27.04 -6.67 19.46
C ASP A 149 28.32 -5.88 19.25
N VAL A 150 28.70 -5.09 20.27
CA VAL A 150 29.94 -4.33 20.28
C VAL A 150 30.86 -4.97 21.30
N ASP A 151 31.98 -5.51 20.83
CA ASP A 151 33.05 -5.95 21.70
C ASP A 151 33.95 -4.75 22.04
N LEU A 152 33.88 -4.34 23.30
CA LEU A 152 34.63 -3.20 23.84
C LEU A 152 36.14 -3.50 23.97
N LEU A 153 36.51 -4.78 24.17
CA LEU A 153 37.90 -5.19 24.38
C LEU A 153 38.67 -5.11 23.06
N THR A 154 38.12 -5.73 22.01
CA THR A 154 38.74 -5.73 20.67
C THR A 154 38.34 -4.51 19.84
N SER A 155 37.43 -3.66 20.35
CA SER A 155 36.86 -2.52 19.62
C SER A 155 36.28 -2.97 18.26
N SER A 156 35.57 -4.10 18.26
CA SER A 156 34.99 -4.69 17.05
C SER A 156 33.47 -4.80 17.15
N ILE A 157 32.80 -4.77 16.01
CA ILE A 157 31.35 -5.03 15.92
C ILE A 157 31.20 -6.47 15.46
N ILE A 158 30.47 -7.28 16.22
CA ILE A 158 30.17 -8.67 15.91
C ILE A 158 28.73 -8.74 15.44
N ILE A 159 28.55 -9.21 14.21
CA ILE A 159 27.24 -9.42 13.59
C ILE A 159 27.05 -10.92 13.46
N VAL A 160 26.10 -11.49 14.19
CA VAL A 160 25.68 -12.88 14.03
C VAL A 160 24.59 -12.91 12.97
N LEU A 161 24.81 -13.61 11.86
CA LEU A 161 23.85 -13.66 10.76
C LEU A 161 22.80 -14.75 10.97
N ASP A 162 21.57 -14.47 10.54
CA ASP A 162 20.48 -15.43 10.54
C ASP A 162 20.30 -16.06 9.15
N LYS A 163 20.59 -17.36 9.04
CA LYS A 163 20.50 -18.12 7.79
C LYS A 163 19.07 -18.24 7.26
N GLU A 164 18.06 -18.26 8.13
CA GLU A 164 16.66 -18.33 7.72
C GLU A 164 16.23 -16.99 7.12
N MET A 165 16.50 -15.88 7.82
CA MET A 165 16.19 -14.54 7.34
C MET A 165 16.92 -14.20 6.03
N MET A 166 18.16 -14.66 5.87
CA MET A 166 18.90 -14.50 4.62
C MET A 166 18.25 -15.25 3.45
N LYS A 167 17.74 -16.46 3.67
CA LYS A 167 17.04 -17.25 2.63
C LYS A 167 15.69 -16.64 2.28
N ASP A 168 14.93 -16.22 3.29
CA ASP A 168 13.60 -15.62 3.10
C ASP A 168 13.70 -14.33 2.31
N LYS A 169 14.66 -13.47 2.67
CA LYS A 169 14.92 -12.23 1.95
C LYS A 169 15.68 -12.46 0.65
N GLY A 170 16.35 -13.61 0.45
CA GLY A 170 17.16 -13.88 -0.75
C GLY A 170 18.40 -12.99 -0.81
N VAL A 171 19.17 -12.93 0.28
CA VAL A 171 20.43 -12.18 0.40
C VAL A 171 21.59 -13.15 0.52
N THR A 172 22.67 -12.89 -0.23
CA THR A 172 23.92 -13.67 -0.18
C THR A 172 24.97 -12.96 0.67
N LEU A 173 25.89 -13.72 1.29
CA LEU A 173 27.00 -13.16 2.08
C LEU A 173 27.81 -12.11 1.30
N GLU A 174 28.05 -12.33 0.01
CA GLU A 174 28.75 -11.38 -0.85
C GLU A 174 28.08 -10.00 -0.93
N GLN A 175 26.74 -9.95 -0.90
CA GLN A 175 26.01 -8.70 -0.95
C GLN A 175 26.12 -7.93 0.37
N ILE A 176 26.15 -8.66 1.50
CA ILE A 176 26.36 -8.09 2.82
C ILE A 176 27.77 -7.49 2.92
N ILE A 177 28.78 -8.21 2.45
CA ILE A 177 30.18 -7.73 2.43
C ILE A 177 30.29 -6.47 1.57
N LYS A 178 29.76 -6.49 0.34
CA LYS A 178 29.74 -5.29 -0.53
C LYS A 178 29.02 -4.11 0.12
N ALA A 179 27.95 -4.35 0.87
CA ALA A 179 27.22 -3.30 1.59
C ALA A 179 28.06 -2.71 2.73
N LEU A 180 28.79 -3.54 3.47
CA LEU A 180 29.69 -3.13 4.55
C LEU A 180 30.95 -2.43 4.03
N GLU A 181 31.54 -2.90 2.94
CA GLU A 181 32.71 -2.27 2.30
C GLU A 181 32.41 -0.85 1.81
N ARG A 182 31.21 -0.61 1.28
CA ARG A 182 30.75 0.73 0.88
C ARG A 182 30.81 1.75 2.01
N LEU A 183 30.66 1.31 3.25
CA LEU A 183 30.68 2.17 4.43
C LEU A 183 32.11 2.50 4.91
N LYS A 184 33.15 1.83 4.37
CA LYS A 184 34.58 2.08 4.67
C LYS A 184 34.90 2.08 6.18
N ILE A 185 34.33 1.15 6.94
CA ILE A 185 34.32 1.22 8.42
C ILE A 185 35.48 0.47 9.08
N GLY A 186 36.25 -0.33 8.34
CA GLY A 186 37.38 -1.07 8.88
C GLY A 186 37.66 -2.37 8.14
N LYS A 187 38.45 -3.25 8.75
CA LYS A 187 38.73 -4.58 8.21
C LYS A 187 37.58 -5.52 8.59
N ILE A 188 37.02 -6.18 7.59
CA ILE A 188 35.94 -7.14 7.76
C ILE A 188 36.58 -8.53 7.79
N THR A 189 36.37 -9.27 8.87
CA THR A 189 36.77 -10.66 9.03
C THR A 189 35.50 -11.52 9.09
N ILE A 190 35.49 -12.61 8.35
CA ILE A 190 34.34 -13.53 8.28
C ILE A 190 34.74 -14.81 8.99
N GLU A 191 33.96 -15.19 10.00
CA GLU A 191 34.11 -16.43 10.75
C GLU A 191 32.81 -17.22 10.59
N GLU A 192 32.71 -18.10 9.59
CA GLU A 192 31.56 -18.97 9.23
C GLU A 192 30.14 -18.38 9.35
N GLU A 193 29.63 -18.18 10.57
CA GLU A 193 28.30 -17.64 10.90
C GLU A 193 28.30 -16.22 11.49
N GLN A 194 29.49 -15.63 11.66
CA GLN A 194 29.70 -14.32 12.27
C GLN A 194 30.53 -13.43 11.34
N ILE A 195 30.09 -12.20 11.17
CA ILE A 195 30.89 -11.14 10.56
C ILE A 195 31.45 -10.30 11.68
N ARG A 196 32.78 -10.29 11.82
CA ARG A 196 33.49 -9.40 12.73
C ARG A 196 34.04 -8.22 11.95
N ILE A 197 33.61 -7.01 12.31
CA ILE A 197 34.12 -5.77 11.74
C ILE A 197 35.10 -5.18 12.75
N SER A 198 36.39 -5.28 12.45
CA SER A 198 37.46 -4.65 13.23
C SER A 198 37.67 -3.23 12.74
N ILE A 199 37.34 -2.25 13.58
CA ILE A 199 37.51 -0.83 13.27
C ILE A 199 38.96 -0.45 13.61
N PRO A 200 39.77 0.08 12.66
CA PRO A 200 41.12 0.53 12.95
C PRO A 200 41.08 1.70 13.93
N GLN A 201 41.82 1.58 15.03
CA GLN A 201 41.90 2.59 16.07
C GLN A 201 42.53 3.87 15.52
N GLN A 202 41.83 4.99 15.68
CA GLN A 202 42.48 6.29 15.85
C GLN A 202 42.20 6.74 17.28
N GLU A 203 43.31 6.93 17.99
CA GLU A 203 43.50 7.46 19.34
C GLU A 203 42.30 8.27 19.88
N ALA A 204 41.50 7.63 20.72
CA ALA A 204 40.54 8.32 21.58
C ALA A 204 40.30 7.44 22.82
N GLU A 205 40.67 7.96 23.99
CA GLU A 205 40.50 7.27 25.26
C GLU A 205 39.06 7.37 25.80
N GLY A 206 38.65 6.34 26.55
CA GLY A 206 37.46 6.35 27.41
C GLY A 206 36.09 6.47 26.71
N ILE A 207 35.19 7.26 27.31
CA ILE A 207 33.75 7.39 26.98
C ILE A 207 33.52 7.81 25.51
N VAL A 208 34.44 8.58 24.94
CA VAL A 208 34.38 9.05 23.54
C VAL A 208 34.50 7.87 22.56
N LYS A 209 35.24 6.82 22.91
CA LYS A 209 35.39 5.60 22.11
C LYS A 209 34.08 4.80 22.06
N ILE A 210 33.39 4.68 23.19
CA ILE A 210 32.10 3.98 23.32
C ILE A 210 31.01 4.69 22.51
N SER A 211 30.91 6.02 22.61
CA SER A 211 29.94 6.79 21.82
C SER A 211 30.19 6.69 20.31
N LYS A 212 31.47 6.73 19.87
CA LYS A 212 31.84 6.53 18.47
C LYS A 212 31.50 5.12 17.99
N LEU A 213 31.79 4.09 18.80
CA LEU A 213 31.44 2.69 18.49
C LEU A 213 29.92 2.50 18.36
N ASN A 214 29.13 3.11 19.25
CA ASN A 214 27.66 3.06 19.15
C ASN A 214 27.14 3.77 17.89
N LYS A 215 27.69 4.93 17.51
CA LYS A 215 27.34 5.59 16.25
C LYS A 215 27.72 4.77 15.02
N LEU A 216 28.85 4.06 15.08
CA LEU A 216 29.27 3.15 14.01
C LEU A 216 28.38 1.91 13.95
N ARG A 217 27.99 1.36 15.10
CA ARG A 217 26.99 0.29 15.20
C ARG A 217 25.67 0.72 14.56
N GLU A 218 25.14 1.90 14.88
CA GLU A 218 23.91 2.41 14.26
C GLU A 218 24.04 2.54 12.73
N LYS A 219 25.19 2.99 12.22
CA LYS A 219 25.45 3.04 10.78
C LYS A 219 25.50 1.66 10.14
N VAL A 220 26.09 0.68 10.82
CA VAL A 220 26.13 -0.71 10.39
C VAL A 220 24.74 -1.33 10.39
N THR A 221 23.98 -1.17 11.47
CA THR A 221 22.60 -1.69 11.61
C THR A 221 21.71 -1.17 10.47
N ASN A 222 21.80 0.12 10.15
CA ASN A 222 21.01 0.77 9.10
C ASN A 222 21.59 0.65 7.69
N ALA A 223 22.70 -0.08 7.54
CA ALA A 223 23.34 -0.26 6.24
C ALA A 223 22.40 -0.96 5.27
N ARG A 224 22.17 -0.34 4.11
CA ARG A 224 21.33 -0.90 3.05
C ARG A 224 22.08 -1.99 2.30
N ILE A 225 21.50 -3.18 2.25
CA ILE A 225 21.98 -4.28 1.42
C ILE A 225 21.33 -4.19 0.04
N LYS A 226 19.99 -4.16 0.00
CA LYS A 226 19.18 -4.14 -1.22
C LYS A 226 17.80 -3.52 -1.00
N GLY A 227 16.98 -3.42 -2.05
CA GLY A 227 15.62 -2.91 -1.97
C GLY A 227 15.48 -1.40 -2.16
N LEU A 228 14.27 -0.90 -2.35
CA LEU A 228 13.99 0.53 -2.54
C LEU A 228 13.78 1.24 -1.20
N LYS A 229 14.41 2.40 -1.01
CA LYS A 229 14.29 3.17 0.24
C LYS A 229 12.83 3.55 0.48
N GLY A 230 12.30 3.22 1.65
CA GLY A 230 10.93 3.53 2.06
C GLY A 230 9.96 2.34 1.99
N VAL A 231 10.31 1.25 1.30
CA VAL A 231 9.46 0.04 1.25
C VAL A 231 9.88 -0.94 2.34
N LYS A 232 9.19 -0.91 3.48
CA LYS A 232 9.52 -1.77 4.63
C LYS A 232 9.24 -3.26 4.38
N ARG A 233 8.23 -3.57 3.56
CA ARG A 233 7.79 -4.93 3.24
C ARG A 233 7.12 -4.95 1.88
N ALA A 234 7.34 -6.02 1.10
CA ALA A 234 6.75 -6.26 -0.21
C ALA A 234 6.19 -7.68 -0.30
#